data_AF-A0A1I3ISQ8-F1
#
_entry.id   AF-A0A1I3ISQ8-F1
#
_cell.length_a   1.000
_cell.length_b   1.000
_cell.length_c   1.000
_cell.angle_alpha   90.00
_cell.angle_beta   90.00
_cell.angle_gamma   90.00
#
_symmetry.space_group_name_H-M   'P 1'
#
loop_
_entity.id
_entity.type
_entity.pdbx_description
1 polymer ?
#
loop_
_entity_poly.entity_id
_entity_poly.type
_entity_poly.pdbx_seq_one_letter_code
_entity_poly.pdbx_strand_id
1 'polypeptide(L)'
;MKKHNAMTARKTLSTLMMSAVLSLAMSPVAAALEPGDVTLQFANGQDTISGTLTDYKDGKFFMQASIGLVVIPTDGVTCVGDPCPESTRPAVSTLVVLTSKDGSVSLSGQLVDVTADEYLIVTAVGDQRISRALVNCAGESCPAGSHSADQDMFVELTNGQMKLSGDLLEYDGDTFFVNDRLLGNIRVNARGVDCVGAGCPK
;
A
#
# COMPACT_ATOMS: atom_id res chain seq x y z
N MET A 1 25.84 70.90 18.08
CA MET A 1 27.06 70.07 18.08
C MET A 1 26.69 68.61 18.34
N LYS A 2 26.69 67.74 17.32
CA LYS A 2 26.81 66.29 17.48
C LYS A 2 27.24 65.69 16.14
N LYS A 3 28.47 65.16 16.11
CA LYS A 3 29.13 64.58 14.94
C LYS A 3 28.47 63.23 14.61
N HIS A 4 28.11 63.01 13.34
CA HIS A 4 27.73 61.69 12.83
C HIS A 4 29.02 60.91 12.49
N ASN A 5 29.16 59.74 13.12
CA ASN A 5 30.26 58.81 12.90
C ASN A 5 30.06 58.02 11.61
N ALA A 6 31.09 58.01 10.77
CA ALA A 6 31.23 57.16 9.61
C ALA A 6 31.48 55.71 10.04
N MET A 7 30.68 54.77 9.53
CA MET A 7 30.96 53.33 9.62
C MET A 7 31.63 52.85 8.35
N THR A 8 32.89 52.43 8.51
CA THR A 8 33.79 51.91 7.49
C THR A 8 33.41 50.46 7.15
N ALA A 9 33.13 50.21 5.88
CA ALA A 9 32.92 48.88 5.32
C ALA A 9 34.23 48.08 5.31
N ARG A 10 34.28 46.93 6.00
CA ARG A 10 35.35 45.92 5.85
C ARG A 10 34.82 44.75 5.03
N LYS A 11 35.35 44.64 3.81
CA LYS A 11 35.12 43.58 2.84
C LYS A 11 36.11 42.45 3.16
N THR A 12 35.69 41.44 3.90
CA THR A 12 36.48 40.21 4.10
C THR A 12 36.14 39.22 3.00
N LEU A 13 37.08 39.08 2.05
CA LEU A 13 37.14 37.97 1.10
C LEU A 13 37.22 36.66 1.89
N SER A 14 36.15 35.87 1.84
CA SER A 14 36.12 34.51 2.38
C SER A 14 36.37 33.56 1.21
N THR A 15 37.55 32.99 1.19
CA THR A 15 38.07 32.02 0.23
C THR A 15 37.18 30.77 0.21
N LEU A 16 36.48 30.53 -0.91
CA LEU A 16 35.75 29.29 -1.17
C LEU A 16 36.75 28.15 -1.38
N MET A 17 36.91 27.27 -0.39
CA MET A 17 37.45 25.92 -0.60
C MET A 17 36.32 25.02 -1.09
N MET A 18 36.42 24.65 -2.36
CA MET A 18 35.50 23.77 -3.07
C MET A 18 35.86 22.32 -2.72
N SER A 19 35.34 21.81 -1.59
CA SER A 19 35.44 20.40 -1.24
C SER A 19 34.46 19.59 -2.11
N ALA A 20 35.00 18.89 -3.11
CA ALA A 20 34.27 17.93 -3.91
C ALA A 20 33.96 16.69 -3.05
N VAL A 21 32.79 16.68 -2.42
CA VAL A 21 32.23 15.50 -1.74
C VAL A 21 31.69 14.57 -2.82
N LEU A 22 32.51 13.62 -3.25
CA LEU A 22 32.15 12.54 -4.17
C LEU A 22 31.18 11.60 -3.44
N SER A 23 29.88 11.92 -3.52
CA SER A 23 28.81 11.10 -2.96
C SER A 23 28.60 9.87 -3.86
N LEU A 24 29.18 8.74 -3.46
CA LEU A 24 28.86 7.43 -4.03
C LEU A 24 27.40 7.10 -3.68
N ALA A 25 26.49 7.39 -4.60
CA ALA A 25 25.11 6.91 -4.54
C ALA A 25 25.13 5.39 -4.72
N MET A 26 25.10 4.66 -3.61
CA MET A 26 24.82 3.23 -3.61
C MET A 26 23.33 3.04 -3.87
N SER A 27 22.98 2.74 -5.13
CA SER A 27 21.61 2.33 -5.47
C SER A 27 21.31 0.98 -4.81
N PRO A 28 20.14 0.80 -4.18
CA PRO A 28 19.72 -0.50 -3.68
C PRO A 28 19.49 -1.46 -4.86
N VAL A 29 20.17 -2.60 -4.84
CA VAL A 29 19.91 -3.71 -5.77
C VAL A 29 18.68 -4.45 -5.26
N ALA A 30 17.54 -4.26 -5.92
CA ALA A 30 16.41 -5.14 -5.74
C ALA A 30 16.78 -6.51 -6.34
N ALA A 31 16.91 -7.53 -5.50
CA ALA A 31 17.09 -8.90 -5.96
C ALA A 31 15.76 -9.38 -6.55
N ALA A 32 15.60 -9.22 -7.87
CA ALA A 32 14.56 -9.90 -8.59
C ALA A 32 14.85 -11.41 -8.51
N LEU A 33 13.90 -12.18 -8.00
CA LEU A 33 13.97 -13.64 -8.01
C LEU A 33 14.15 -14.11 -9.46
N GLU A 34 15.14 -14.98 -9.71
CA GLU A 34 15.33 -15.53 -11.05
C GLU A 34 14.17 -16.49 -11.36
N PRO A 35 13.75 -16.61 -12.63
CA PRO A 35 12.70 -17.55 -13.02
C PRO A 35 13.11 -18.98 -12.63
N GLY A 36 12.42 -19.56 -11.64
CA GLY A 36 12.76 -20.87 -11.07
C GLY A 36 13.05 -20.85 -9.57
N ASP A 37 13.22 -19.66 -8.99
CA ASP A 37 13.40 -19.53 -7.55
C ASP A 37 12.06 -19.65 -6.80
N VAL A 38 12.13 -20.31 -5.65
CA VAL A 38 11.05 -20.42 -4.68
C VAL A 38 11.54 -19.96 -3.31
N THR A 39 10.61 -19.53 -2.48
CA THR A 39 10.83 -19.32 -1.05
C THR A 39 9.93 -20.27 -0.28
N LEU A 40 10.55 -21.09 0.57
CA LEU A 40 9.85 -21.93 1.52
C LEU A 40 9.71 -21.17 2.83
N GLN A 41 8.47 -20.95 3.25
CA GLN A 41 8.14 -20.32 4.52
C GLN A 41 7.70 -21.38 5.52
N PHE A 42 8.36 -21.43 6.68
CA PHE A 42 8.00 -22.38 7.72
C PHE A 42 6.78 -21.88 8.50
N ALA A 43 6.01 -22.80 9.09
CA ALA A 43 4.77 -22.51 9.81
C ALA A 43 4.98 -21.62 11.06
N ASN A 44 6.21 -21.45 11.52
CA ASN A 44 6.56 -20.49 12.58
C ASN A 44 6.56 -19.03 12.10
N GLY A 45 6.45 -18.79 10.78
CA GLY A 45 6.39 -17.46 10.16
C GLY A 45 7.68 -16.65 10.22
N GLN A 46 8.71 -17.11 10.92
CA GLN A 46 9.96 -16.39 11.12
C GLN A 46 11.11 -16.93 10.27
N ASP A 47 11.05 -18.21 9.91
CA ASP A 47 12.09 -18.83 9.10
C ASP A 47 11.66 -18.90 7.64
N THR A 48 12.59 -18.55 6.76
CA THR A 48 12.45 -18.72 5.31
C THR A 48 13.73 -19.29 4.71
N ILE A 49 13.58 -20.08 3.65
CA ILE A 49 14.70 -20.55 2.83
C ILE A 49 14.35 -20.28 1.38
N SER A 50 15.23 -19.58 0.67
CA SER A 50 15.08 -19.31 -0.76
C SER A 50 16.11 -20.07 -1.59
N GLY A 51 15.73 -20.43 -2.81
CA GLY A 51 16.60 -21.11 -3.78
C GLY A 51 15.81 -21.66 -4.96
N THR A 52 16.49 -22.33 -5.87
CA THR A 52 15.84 -22.87 -7.09
C THR A 52 15.21 -24.23 -6.80
N LEU A 53 13.92 -24.39 -7.08
CA LEU A 53 13.25 -25.69 -6.92
C LEU A 53 13.68 -26.64 -8.04
N THR A 54 14.34 -27.73 -7.68
CA THR A 54 14.86 -28.73 -8.63
C THR A 54 13.90 -29.90 -8.84
N ASP A 55 13.17 -30.32 -7.78
CA ASP A 55 12.22 -31.42 -7.84
C ASP A 55 11.21 -31.34 -6.69
N TYR A 56 10.05 -31.99 -6.85
CA TYR A 56 9.05 -32.20 -5.81
C TYR A 56 8.48 -33.62 -5.90
N LYS A 57 8.81 -34.46 -4.92
CA LYS A 57 8.36 -35.85 -4.87
C LYS A 57 8.30 -36.34 -3.43
N ASP A 58 7.43 -37.31 -3.19
CA ASP A 58 7.28 -37.97 -1.89
C ASP A 58 7.04 -36.99 -0.72
N GLY A 59 6.32 -35.89 -0.97
CA GLY A 59 6.06 -34.83 0.01
C GLY A 59 7.31 -34.06 0.44
N LYS A 60 8.29 -33.91 -0.46
CA LYS A 60 9.56 -33.22 -0.19
C LYS A 60 9.94 -32.28 -1.33
N PHE A 61 10.40 -31.10 -0.98
CA PHE A 61 11.05 -30.16 -1.89
C PHE A 61 12.53 -30.50 -1.99
N PHE A 62 13.05 -30.59 -3.21
CA PHE A 62 14.47 -30.66 -3.49
C PHE A 62 14.86 -29.33 -4.09
N MET A 63 15.68 -28.54 -3.40
CA MET A 63 16.03 -27.19 -3.84
C MET A 63 17.53 -26.93 -3.78
N GLN A 64 18.02 -26.16 -4.74
CA GLN A 64 19.40 -25.66 -4.75
C GLN A 64 19.43 -24.30 -4.04
N ALA A 65 19.89 -24.29 -2.80
CA ALA A 65 20.10 -23.07 -2.03
C ALA A 65 21.58 -22.64 -2.06
N SER A 66 21.88 -21.48 -1.48
CA SER A 66 23.25 -20.97 -1.34
C SER A 66 24.16 -21.89 -0.52
N ILE A 67 23.57 -22.68 0.39
CA ILE A 67 24.27 -23.68 1.20
C ILE A 67 24.46 -25.04 0.51
N GLY A 68 23.93 -25.20 -0.71
CA GLY A 68 23.93 -26.46 -1.45
C GLY A 68 22.54 -27.03 -1.68
N LEU A 69 22.48 -28.32 -2.03
CA LEU A 69 21.22 -29.05 -2.23
C LEU A 69 20.58 -29.34 -0.87
N VAL A 70 19.33 -28.90 -0.70
CA VAL A 70 18.52 -29.09 0.51
C VAL A 70 17.27 -29.89 0.18
N VAL A 71 16.87 -30.74 1.13
CA VAL A 71 15.64 -31.54 1.04
C VAL A 71 14.77 -31.19 2.23
N ILE A 72 13.58 -30.64 1.97
CA ILE A 72 12.69 -30.11 3.00
C ILE A 72 11.33 -30.82 2.89
N PRO A 73 10.81 -31.44 3.97
CA PRO A 73 9.47 -32.03 3.95
C PRO A 73 8.40 -30.94 3.84
N THR A 74 7.25 -31.28 3.26
CA THR A 74 6.10 -30.34 3.14
C THR A 74 5.45 -30.01 4.47
N ASP A 75 5.64 -30.84 5.49
CA ASP A 75 5.00 -30.65 6.79
C ASP A 75 5.43 -29.34 7.43
N GLY A 76 4.46 -28.44 7.61
CA GLY A 76 4.70 -27.13 8.22
C GLY A 76 5.47 -26.17 7.31
N VAL A 77 5.40 -26.33 5.99
CA VAL A 77 6.06 -25.45 5.02
C VAL A 77 5.07 -25.01 3.94
N THR A 78 5.06 -23.72 3.65
CA THR A 78 4.33 -23.12 2.53
C THR A 78 5.33 -22.72 1.45
N CYS A 79 5.07 -23.15 0.21
CA CYS A 79 5.93 -22.82 -0.92
C CYS A 79 5.39 -21.59 -1.65
N VAL A 80 6.24 -20.57 -1.79
CA VAL A 80 5.94 -19.32 -2.50
C VAL A 80 6.83 -19.20 -3.75
N GLY A 81 6.21 -18.97 -4.91
CA GLY A 81 6.89 -18.83 -6.20
C GLY A 81 6.21 -19.64 -7.30
N ASP A 82 6.44 -19.27 -8.55
CA ASP A 82 5.84 -19.93 -9.73
C ASP A 82 6.12 -21.44 -9.81
N PRO A 83 7.32 -21.94 -9.46
CA PRO A 83 7.62 -23.37 -9.52
C PRO A 83 6.92 -24.22 -8.44
N CYS A 84 6.26 -23.60 -7.46
CA CYS A 84 5.66 -24.34 -6.34
C CYS A 84 4.51 -25.25 -6.82
N PRO A 85 4.46 -26.53 -6.40
CA PRO A 85 3.33 -27.42 -6.65
C PRO A 85 2.03 -26.84 -6.07
N GLU A 86 0.92 -26.97 -6.79
CA GLU A 86 -0.38 -26.40 -6.40
C GLU A 86 -0.83 -26.81 -4.99
N SER A 87 -0.58 -28.06 -4.58
CA SER A 87 -0.95 -28.56 -3.25
C SER A 87 -0.15 -27.96 -2.09
N THR A 88 0.95 -27.27 -2.40
CA THR A 88 1.85 -26.65 -1.42
C THR A 88 1.84 -25.12 -1.48
N ARG A 89 1.15 -24.57 -2.48
CA ARG A 89 0.89 -23.14 -2.57
C ARG A 89 -0.06 -22.75 -1.44
N PRO A 90 -0.01 -21.48 -0.98
CA PRO A 90 -1.06 -20.94 -0.12
C PRO A 90 -2.43 -21.23 -0.75
N ALA A 91 -3.35 -21.82 0.02
CA ALA A 91 -4.65 -22.31 -0.45
C ALA A 91 -5.62 -21.20 -0.93
N VAL A 92 -5.20 -19.94 -0.86
CA VAL A 92 -5.99 -18.78 -1.26
C VAL A 92 -5.03 -17.85 -2.00
N SER A 93 -5.45 -17.35 -3.16
CA SER A 93 -4.73 -16.27 -3.83
C SER A 93 -4.73 -15.07 -2.90
N THR A 94 -3.64 -14.91 -2.15
CA THR A 94 -3.41 -13.77 -1.26
C THR A 94 -3.10 -12.50 -2.04
N LEU A 95 -3.14 -12.56 -3.38
CA LEU A 95 -2.84 -11.41 -4.21
C LEU A 95 -3.88 -10.31 -3.99
N VAL A 96 -3.38 -9.15 -3.57
CA VAL A 96 -4.14 -7.92 -3.46
C VAL A 96 -3.46 -6.82 -4.26
N VAL A 97 -4.26 -5.87 -4.70
CA VAL A 97 -3.83 -4.61 -5.30
C VAL A 97 -4.24 -3.51 -4.33
N LEU A 98 -3.24 -2.79 -3.80
CA LEU A 98 -3.44 -1.62 -2.97
C LEU A 98 -3.23 -0.38 -3.84
N THR A 99 -4.29 0.38 -4.07
CA THR A 99 -4.24 1.65 -4.81
C THR A 99 -4.37 2.80 -3.84
N SER A 100 -3.50 3.81 -3.92
CA SER A 100 -3.65 5.01 -3.10
C SER A 100 -5.03 5.65 -3.32
N LYS A 101 -5.59 6.29 -2.28
CA LYS A 101 -6.92 6.90 -2.38
C LYS A 101 -7.02 8.00 -3.43
N ASP A 102 -5.90 8.65 -3.75
CA ASP A 102 -5.81 9.63 -4.84
C ASP A 102 -5.59 9.00 -6.23
N GLY A 103 -5.45 7.66 -6.30
CA GLY A 103 -5.23 6.90 -7.53
C GLY A 103 -3.83 7.03 -8.13
N SER A 104 -2.90 7.75 -7.50
CA SER A 104 -1.59 8.06 -8.06
C SER A 104 -0.61 6.87 -8.05
N VAL A 105 -0.77 5.94 -7.11
CA VAL A 105 0.13 4.80 -6.91
C VAL A 105 -0.68 3.52 -6.76
N SER A 106 -0.20 2.44 -7.39
CA SER A 106 -0.74 1.10 -7.20
C SER A 106 0.37 0.12 -6.89
N LEU A 107 0.13 -0.76 -5.93
CA LEU A 107 1.06 -1.77 -5.46
C LEU A 107 0.37 -3.12 -5.39
N SER A 108 0.94 -4.13 -6.04
CA SER A 108 0.42 -5.50 -6.04
C SER A 108 1.35 -6.41 -5.23
N GLY A 109 0.77 -7.29 -4.43
CA GLY A 109 1.52 -8.22 -3.60
C GLY A 109 0.63 -9.25 -2.93
N GLN A 110 1.24 -10.19 -2.21
CA GLN A 110 0.54 -11.15 -1.38
C GLN A 110 0.22 -10.55 -0.02
N LEU A 111 -1.04 -10.51 0.38
CA LEU A 111 -1.49 -10.10 1.70
C LEU A 111 -1.11 -11.17 2.72
N VAL A 112 -0.21 -10.83 3.62
CA VAL A 112 0.27 -11.73 4.69
C VAL A 112 -0.50 -11.51 5.98
N ASP A 113 -0.75 -10.25 6.34
CA ASP A 113 -1.44 -9.90 7.57
C ASP A 113 -2.30 -8.65 7.41
N VAL A 114 -3.37 -8.57 8.20
CA VAL A 114 -4.24 -7.40 8.28
C VAL A 114 -4.49 -7.04 9.73
N THR A 115 -4.08 -5.84 10.09
CA THR A 115 -4.37 -5.26 11.40
C THR A 115 -5.51 -4.23 11.29
N ALA A 116 -5.85 -3.59 12.41
CA ALA A 116 -6.82 -2.50 12.42
C ALA A 116 -6.42 -1.36 11.44
N ASP A 117 -5.13 -1.03 11.39
CA ASP A 117 -4.64 0.18 10.71
C ASP A 117 -3.75 -0.08 9.49
N GLU A 118 -3.19 -1.29 9.36
CA GLU A 118 -2.19 -1.60 8.34
C GLU A 118 -2.48 -2.92 7.61
N TYR A 119 -2.14 -2.96 6.32
CA TYR A 119 -1.91 -4.18 5.54
C TYR A 119 -0.41 -4.50 5.57
N LEU A 120 -0.05 -5.76 5.83
CA LEU A 120 1.27 -6.30 5.55
C LEU A 120 1.19 -7.09 4.25
N ILE A 121 1.86 -6.62 3.21
CA ILE A 121 1.94 -7.31 1.93
C ILE A 121 3.38 -7.68 1.60
N VAL A 122 3.59 -8.83 0.97
CA VAL A 122 4.87 -9.23 0.38
C VAL A 122 4.83 -8.89 -1.10
N THR A 123 5.80 -8.10 -1.54
CA THR A 123 5.96 -7.64 -2.92
C THR A 123 7.26 -8.14 -3.52
N ALA A 124 7.50 -7.90 -4.81
CA ALA A 124 8.77 -8.24 -5.44
C ALA A 124 9.99 -7.51 -4.83
N VAL A 125 9.78 -6.43 -4.09
CA VAL A 125 10.85 -5.69 -3.38
C VAL A 125 10.93 -6.03 -1.89
N GLY A 126 10.17 -7.02 -1.44
CA GLY A 126 10.06 -7.45 -0.03
C GLY A 126 8.77 -6.99 0.64
N ASP A 127 8.80 -7.02 1.97
CA ASP A 127 7.64 -6.79 2.84
C ASP A 127 7.32 -5.30 2.96
N GLN A 128 6.05 -4.95 2.81
CA GLN A 128 5.55 -3.58 2.89
C GLN A 128 4.41 -3.50 3.89
N ARG A 129 4.52 -2.56 4.84
CA ARG A 129 3.42 -2.18 5.74
C ARG A 129 2.79 -0.91 5.21
N ILE A 130 1.50 -0.97 4.90
CA ILE A 130 0.76 0.12 4.28
C ILE A 130 -0.46 0.45 5.10
N SER A 131 -0.62 1.71 5.45
CA SER A 131 -1.78 2.17 6.19
C SER A 131 -3.06 1.99 5.36
N ARG A 132 -4.05 1.30 5.95
CA ARG A 132 -5.38 1.07 5.38
C ARG A 132 -6.14 2.37 5.15
N ALA A 133 -5.81 3.43 5.90
CA ALA A 133 -6.42 4.73 5.72
C ALA A 133 -6.02 5.42 4.40
N LEU A 134 -4.92 5.01 3.77
CA LEU A 134 -4.33 5.67 2.60
C LEU A 134 -4.60 4.93 1.28
N VAL A 135 -5.09 3.69 1.33
CA VAL A 135 -5.25 2.84 0.15
C VAL A 135 -6.61 2.15 0.09
N ASN A 136 -7.06 1.89 -1.13
CA ASN A 136 -8.15 1.01 -1.46
C ASN A 136 -7.57 -0.38 -1.75
N CYS A 137 -8.12 -1.41 -1.11
CA CYS A 137 -7.74 -2.80 -1.33
C CYS A 137 -8.68 -3.44 -2.35
N ALA A 138 -8.12 -4.08 -3.39
CA ALA A 138 -8.85 -4.94 -4.33
C ALA A 138 -8.19 -6.32 -4.42
N GLY A 139 -9.00 -7.38 -4.56
CA GLY A 139 -8.52 -8.77 -4.65
C GLY A 139 -9.33 -9.70 -3.74
N GLU A 140 -9.23 -11.01 -3.99
CA GLU A 140 -9.99 -12.03 -3.24
C GLU A 140 -9.62 -12.11 -1.76
N SER A 141 -8.42 -11.66 -1.42
CA SER A 141 -7.91 -11.66 -0.04
C SER A 141 -8.08 -10.34 0.69
N CYS A 142 -8.67 -9.32 0.06
CA CYS A 142 -9.05 -8.11 0.78
C CYS A 142 -10.18 -8.46 1.77
N PRO A 143 -10.02 -8.22 3.08
CA PRO A 143 -11.02 -8.63 4.07
C PRO A 143 -12.35 -7.91 3.81
N ALA A 144 -13.47 -8.63 3.96
CA ALA A 144 -14.78 -8.01 3.83
C ALA A 144 -14.90 -6.79 4.77
N GLY A 145 -15.12 -5.60 4.21
CA GLY A 145 -15.07 -4.31 4.94
C GLY A 145 -13.76 -3.52 4.79
N SER A 146 -12.79 -4.02 4.01
CA SER A 146 -11.62 -3.24 3.54
C SER A 146 -11.89 -2.47 2.24
N HIS A 147 -12.98 -2.78 1.56
CA HIS A 147 -13.65 -1.76 0.77
C HIS A 147 -14.10 -0.70 1.77
N SER A 148 -13.54 0.50 1.70
CA SER A 148 -14.31 1.66 2.13
C SER A 148 -15.69 1.49 1.50
N ALA A 149 -16.75 1.80 2.25
CA ALA A 149 -18.11 1.82 1.73
C ALA A 149 -18.30 2.90 0.62
N ASP A 150 -17.28 3.14 -0.21
CA ASP A 150 -17.24 3.99 -1.39
C ASP A 150 -17.76 3.28 -2.65
N GLN A 151 -18.15 2.00 -2.58
CA GLN A 151 -18.93 1.43 -3.67
C GLN A 151 -20.40 1.85 -3.49
N ASP A 152 -20.75 2.88 -4.24
CA ASP A 152 -22.09 3.37 -4.57
C ASP A 152 -22.82 4.20 -3.50
N MET A 153 -22.12 4.84 -2.57
CA MET A 153 -22.73 5.90 -1.75
C MET A 153 -22.78 7.26 -2.47
N PHE A 154 -22.69 7.30 -3.80
CA PHE A 154 -22.86 8.53 -4.56
C PHE A 154 -24.28 9.07 -4.37
N VAL A 155 -24.36 10.35 -3.99
CA VAL A 155 -25.61 11.08 -3.81
C VAL A 155 -25.58 12.37 -4.61
N GLU A 156 -26.75 12.73 -5.11
CA GLU A 156 -27.07 14.02 -5.67
C GLU A 156 -28.08 14.70 -4.76
N LEU A 157 -27.67 15.79 -4.12
CA LEU A 157 -28.53 16.62 -3.28
C LEU A 157 -29.00 17.82 -4.10
N THR A 158 -30.31 18.01 -4.22
CA THR A 158 -30.90 19.09 -5.02
C THR A 158 -32.05 19.79 -4.32
N ASN A 159 -32.17 21.10 -4.45
CA ASN A 159 -33.33 21.87 -3.95
C ASN A 159 -34.06 22.64 -5.06
N GLY A 160 -33.84 22.25 -6.31
CA GLY A 160 -34.37 22.91 -7.51
C GLY A 160 -33.61 24.15 -7.96
N GLN A 161 -32.82 24.80 -7.09
CA GLN A 161 -31.97 25.95 -7.44
C GLN A 161 -30.48 25.58 -7.45
N MET A 162 -30.08 24.63 -6.62
CA MET A 162 -28.72 24.14 -6.46
C MET A 162 -28.69 22.63 -6.56
N LYS A 163 -27.58 22.11 -7.10
CA LYS A 163 -27.27 20.68 -7.20
C LYS A 163 -25.85 20.46 -6.66
N LEU A 164 -25.72 19.56 -5.70
CA LEU A 164 -24.46 19.10 -5.12
C LEU A 164 -24.34 17.59 -5.39
N SER A 165 -23.15 17.13 -5.78
CA SER A 165 -22.95 15.73 -6.13
C SER A 165 -21.64 15.22 -5.55
N GLY A 166 -21.67 14.08 -4.86
CA GLY A 166 -20.49 13.53 -4.22
C GLY A 166 -20.76 12.24 -3.48
N ASP A 167 -19.76 11.76 -2.77
CA ASP A 167 -19.85 10.53 -2.00
C ASP A 167 -20.46 10.84 -0.63
N LEU A 168 -21.57 10.20 -0.27
CA LEU A 168 -22.14 10.30 1.06
C LEU A 168 -21.21 9.58 2.03
N LEU A 169 -20.70 10.33 3.01
CA LEU A 169 -19.86 9.81 4.08
C LEU A 169 -20.72 9.35 5.27
N GLU A 170 -21.74 10.14 5.61
CA GLU A 170 -22.58 9.94 6.80
C GLU A 170 -23.93 10.67 6.65
N TYR A 171 -24.97 10.13 7.30
CA TYR A 171 -26.26 10.80 7.49
C TYR A 171 -26.74 10.59 8.94
N ASP A 172 -27.03 11.67 9.65
CA ASP A 172 -27.43 11.64 11.07
C ASP A 172 -28.94 11.82 11.31
N GLY A 173 -29.74 11.97 10.23
CA GLY A 173 -31.17 12.24 10.30
C GLY A 173 -31.58 13.69 10.00
N ASP A 174 -30.67 14.66 10.16
CA ASP A 174 -30.91 16.09 9.86
C ASP A 174 -29.85 16.67 8.92
N THR A 175 -28.69 16.01 8.77
CA THR A 175 -27.54 16.49 8.01
C THR A 175 -26.93 15.38 7.17
N PHE A 176 -26.69 15.68 5.89
CA PHE A 176 -25.85 14.90 4.99
C PHE A 176 -24.39 15.37 5.08
N PHE A 177 -23.47 14.43 5.24
CA PHE A 177 -22.03 14.66 5.15
C PHE A 177 -21.56 14.11 3.82
N VAL A 178 -21.23 15.00 2.87
CA VAL A 178 -20.89 14.61 1.49
C VAL A 178 -19.48 15.08 1.19
N ASN A 179 -18.68 14.22 0.55
CA ASN A 179 -17.41 14.61 -0.05
C ASN A 179 -17.62 14.97 -1.52
N ASP A 180 -17.61 16.25 -1.82
CA ASP A 180 -17.66 16.77 -3.19
C ASP A 180 -16.24 16.90 -3.74
N ARG A 181 -16.03 16.52 -5.01
CA ARG A 181 -14.68 16.53 -5.61
C ARG A 181 -14.04 17.90 -5.72
N LEU A 182 -14.83 18.96 -5.79
CA LEU A 182 -14.35 20.35 -5.93
C LEU A 182 -14.31 21.07 -4.59
N LEU A 183 -15.26 20.77 -3.71
CA LEU A 183 -15.47 21.51 -2.46
C LEU A 183 -14.99 20.75 -1.21
N GLY A 184 -14.64 19.47 -1.34
CA GLY A 184 -14.26 18.60 -0.25
C GLY A 184 -15.44 18.19 0.63
N ASN A 185 -15.19 18.00 1.93
CA ASN A 185 -16.20 17.57 2.89
C ASN A 185 -17.17 18.71 3.22
N ILE A 186 -18.42 18.56 2.84
CA ILE A 186 -19.51 19.52 3.07
C ILE A 186 -20.57 18.91 3.96
N ARG A 187 -21.19 19.77 4.78
CA ARG A 187 -22.39 19.46 5.55
C ARG A 187 -23.59 20.14 4.91
N VAL A 188 -24.61 19.37 4.56
CA VAL A 188 -25.84 19.87 3.96
C VAL A 188 -27.01 19.52 4.87
N ASN A 189 -27.80 20.53 5.27
CA ASN A 189 -29.01 20.27 6.03
C ASN A 189 -30.02 19.52 5.15
N ALA A 190 -30.58 18.44 5.67
CA ALA A 190 -31.51 17.58 4.94
C ALA A 190 -32.86 18.26 4.66
N ARG A 191 -33.20 19.33 5.38
CA ARG A 191 -34.45 20.05 5.17
C ARG A 191 -34.38 20.87 3.89
N GLY A 192 -35.24 20.51 2.94
CA GLY A 192 -35.36 21.23 1.67
C GLY A 192 -34.35 20.80 0.62
N VAL A 193 -33.70 19.65 0.78
CA VAL A 193 -32.94 18.99 -0.29
C VAL A 193 -33.51 17.61 -0.56
N ASP A 194 -33.70 17.29 -1.83
CA ASP A 194 -34.00 15.95 -2.30
C ASP A 194 -32.69 15.20 -2.53
N CYS A 195 -32.58 13.99 -1.96
CA CYS A 195 -31.45 13.10 -2.18
C CYS A 195 -31.80 12.10 -3.26
N VAL A 196 -30.97 12.02 -4.31
CA VAL A 196 -31.07 11.02 -5.38
C VAL A 196 -29.77 10.23 -5.48
N GLY A 197 -29.85 8.90 -5.49
CA GLY A 197 -28.67 8.04 -5.63
C GLY A 197 -28.74 6.79 -4.77
N ALA A 198 -27.76 5.89 -4.96
CA ALA A 198 -27.68 4.64 -4.20
C ALA A 198 -27.24 4.88 -2.73
N GLY A 199 -26.58 6.00 -2.44
CA GLY A 199 -26.23 6.40 -1.07
C GLY A 199 -27.37 7.03 -0.27
N CYS A 200 -28.53 7.34 -0.88
CA CYS A 200 -29.58 8.05 -0.17
C CYS A 200 -30.28 7.15 0.88
N PRO A 201 -30.48 7.64 2.12
CA PRO A 201 -31.25 6.92 3.15
C PRO A 201 -32.67 6.59 2.68
N LYS A 202 -33.17 5.41 3.03
CA LYS A 202 -34.53 4.94 2.74
C LYS A 202 -35.48 5.13 3.91
#